data_AF-A0A9D2C1W6-F1
#
_entry.id   AF-A0A9D2C1W6-F1
#
_cell.length_a   1.000
_cell.length_b   1.000
_cell.length_c   1.000
_cell.angle_alpha   90.00
_cell.angle_beta   90.00
_cell.angle_gamma   90.00
#
_symmetry.space_group_name_H-M   'P 1'
#
loop_
_entity.id
_entity.type
_entity.pdbx_description
1 polymer ?
#
loop_
_entity_poly.entity_id
_entity_poly.type
_entity_poly.pdbx_seq_one_letter_code
_entity_poly.pdbx_strand_id
1 'polypeptide(L)'
;MKEAAKKSYSKKGEAVVEMNYKAIDAGADALHKVEIPASWATAEDPANTTVLEGNPATVKMVKEIMEPVGRMDGDSLPVSAFVDHVDGQFEQGASAYEKRGVAVMVPEWIPENCIQCNQCAFVCPHATIRPFALTADEVEKAPAAFKGKKMTGKGCENYTFTMTVSPLDCMGCGVCANVCPAPNKALKMVPQESQAAQQEVFDYAVANIRKKDGMMAETTVKGSQFNQPLLEFSGSCAGCAETSYARLITQMFGERMFISNATGCSSIWGGPAATSPYTTSKVSGFGPAWANSLFEDNAEHGFGMYLGQKVIRDRLIDEVKAARDAASDEMKAAIDAYLDTVDDGKANGPAAQALIAEMEKDPEAYKEILAKKSYLSKKSVWIFGGDGWAYDIGFGGLDHVLASGEDVNVMVFDTEVYSNTGGQASKASQMGQVAQFAAAGKAIGKKSLADIAMTYGYVYVAQIAMGANQAQTLKALAEAEAYHGPSLIIGYAPCEMHGVKGGMTNCQAEMKKAVAAGYWNMFRYNPMLKAEGKNPFILDSKKPDTSEYQDFISSETRYSRLKLSFPERAQKLFAKAEERAAERYEQLEKRAKGEE
;
A
#
# COMPACT_ATOMS: atom_id res chain seq x y z
N MET A 1 41.04 17.67 1.05
CA MET A 1 39.80 17.07 1.61
C MET A 1 39.05 18.05 2.51
N LYS A 2 39.68 18.62 3.55
CA LYS A 2 39.04 19.61 4.45
C LYS A 2 38.42 20.80 3.71
N GLU A 3 39.12 21.41 2.74
CA GLU A 3 38.56 22.51 1.94
C GLU A 3 37.24 22.14 1.23
N ALA A 4 37.16 20.93 0.67
CA ALA A 4 35.95 20.42 0.05
C ALA A 4 34.82 20.19 1.07
N ALA A 5 35.14 19.65 2.26
CA ALA A 5 34.17 19.51 3.35
C ALA A 5 33.62 20.86 3.81
N LYS A 6 34.46 21.89 3.95
CA LYS A 6 34.00 23.25 4.27
C LYS A 6 33.13 23.84 3.16
N LYS A 7 33.53 23.69 1.90
CA LYS A 7 32.72 24.16 0.75
C LYS A 7 31.33 23.51 0.75
N SER A 8 31.24 22.20 0.99
CA SER A 8 29.99 21.45 0.94
C SER A 8 29.09 21.67 2.17
N TYR A 9 29.66 21.75 3.37
CA TYR A 9 28.91 21.73 4.63
C TYR A 9 28.86 23.06 5.39
N SER A 10 29.52 24.13 4.93
CA SER A 10 29.50 25.46 5.58
C SER A 10 28.07 25.95 5.88
N LYS A 11 27.11 25.68 4.99
CA LYS A 11 25.69 26.04 5.19
C LYS A 11 24.97 25.25 6.30
N LYS A 12 25.59 24.19 6.85
CA LYS A 12 25.07 23.38 7.96
C LYS A 12 25.63 23.82 9.33
N GLY A 13 26.51 24.82 9.35
CA GLY A 13 27.12 25.38 10.56
C GLY A 13 28.51 24.81 10.86
N GLU A 14 29.32 25.58 11.59
CA GLU A 14 30.74 25.28 11.84
C GLU A 14 30.93 23.97 12.61
N ALA A 15 30.02 23.64 13.55
CA ALA A 15 30.08 22.39 14.28
C ALA A 15 30.06 21.15 13.35
N VAL A 16 29.28 21.20 12.26
CA VAL A 16 29.23 20.11 11.26
C VAL A 16 30.52 20.07 10.45
N VAL A 17 31.08 21.22 10.07
CA VAL A 17 32.37 21.31 9.37
C VAL A 17 33.49 20.72 10.23
N GLU A 18 33.56 21.11 11.51
CA GLU A 18 34.54 20.62 12.47
C GLU A 18 34.42 19.11 12.72
N MET A 19 33.20 18.56 12.80
CA MET A 19 33.02 17.11 12.86
C MET A 19 33.59 16.39 11.64
N ASN A 20 33.38 16.94 10.43
CA ASN A 20 33.98 16.40 9.22
C ASN A 20 35.51 16.51 9.24
N TYR A 21 36.06 17.61 9.74
CA TYR A 21 37.51 17.77 9.88
C TYR A 21 38.11 16.73 10.82
N LYS A 22 37.49 16.53 11.99
CA LYS A 22 37.91 15.49 12.95
C LYS A 22 37.85 14.10 12.35
N ALA A 23 36.83 13.78 11.55
CA ALA A 23 36.73 12.50 10.85
C ALA A 23 37.85 12.31 9.82
N ILE A 24 38.20 13.37 9.07
CA ILE A 24 39.30 13.34 8.10
C ILE A 24 40.63 13.08 8.81
N ASP A 25 40.89 13.77 9.92
CA ASP A 25 42.13 13.60 10.69
C ASP A 25 42.22 12.19 11.28
N ALA A 26 41.15 11.72 11.94
CA ALA A 26 41.10 10.38 12.49
C ALA A 26 41.26 9.30 11.40
N GLY A 27 40.66 9.50 10.22
CA GLY A 27 40.77 8.57 9.09
C GLY A 27 42.18 8.49 8.50
N ALA A 28 42.98 9.56 8.57
CA ALA A 28 44.36 9.55 8.10
C ALA A 28 45.27 8.69 8.98
N ASP A 29 45.04 8.69 10.30
CA ASP A 29 45.87 7.99 11.29
C ASP A 29 45.38 6.57 11.62
N ALA A 30 44.13 6.24 11.33
CA ALA A 30 43.52 4.94 11.65
C ALA A 30 43.76 3.84 10.60
N LEU A 31 44.58 4.09 9.56
CA LEU A 31 44.87 3.10 8.53
C LEU A 31 45.75 1.98 9.09
N HIS A 32 45.21 0.75 9.09
CA HIS A 32 45.92 -0.44 9.51
C HIS A 32 46.09 -1.40 8.32
N LYS A 33 47.33 -1.79 8.01
CA LYS A 33 47.61 -2.84 7.03
C LYS A 33 47.26 -4.19 7.65
N VAL A 34 46.21 -4.83 7.15
CA VAL A 34 45.85 -6.21 7.51
C VAL A 34 46.86 -7.15 6.86
N GLU A 35 47.61 -7.90 7.68
CA GLU A 35 48.51 -8.94 7.18
C GLU A 35 47.69 -10.19 6.80
N ILE A 36 47.77 -10.58 5.52
CA ILE A 36 47.00 -11.70 4.98
C ILE A 36 47.76 -13.02 5.24
N PRO A 37 47.20 -13.96 6.01
CA PRO A 37 47.87 -15.23 6.28
C PRO A 37 47.90 -16.11 5.02
N ALA A 38 49.00 -16.84 4.82
CA ALA A 38 49.15 -17.74 3.67
C ALA A 38 48.06 -18.83 3.60
N SER A 39 47.44 -19.19 4.73
CA SER A 39 46.34 -20.16 4.78
C SER A 39 45.08 -19.71 4.03
N TRP A 40 44.90 -18.40 3.80
CA TRP A 40 43.77 -17.91 2.99
C TRP A 40 43.87 -18.32 1.51
N ALA A 41 45.08 -18.65 1.02
CA ALA A 41 45.25 -19.15 -0.35
C ALA A 41 44.59 -20.51 -0.58
N THR A 42 44.26 -21.25 0.50
CA THR A 42 43.60 -22.55 0.45
C THR A 42 42.32 -22.55 1.30
N ALA A 43 41.70 -21.39 1.52
CA ALA A 43 40.41 -21.33 2.17
C ALA A 43 39.36 -22.02 1.30
N GLU A 44 38.48 -22.81 1.92
CA GLU A 44 37.38 -23.50 1.25
C GLU A 44 36.09 -22.70 1.45
N ASP A 45 35.31 -22.55 0.39
CA ASP A 45 33.99 -21.94 0.49
C ASP A 45 33.05 -22.88 1.26
N PRO A 46 32.23 -22.35 2.19
CA PRO A 46 31.22 -23.16 2.84
C PRO A 46 30.20 -23.66 1.81
N ALA A 47 29.77 -24.92 1.95
CA ALA A 47 28.71 -25.45 1.10
C ALA A 47 27.42 -24.64 1.31
N ASN A 48 26.82 -24.17 0.22
CA ASN A 48 25.49 -23.57 0.27
C ASN A 48 24.44 -24.67 0.49
N THR A 49 23.89 -24.75 1.69
CA THR A 49 22.88 -25.74 2.09
C THR A 49 21.47 -25.16 2.09
N THR A 50 21.28 -23.91 1.65
CA THR A 50 19.97 -23.25 1.68
C THR A 50 19.01 -23.86 0.67
N VAL A 51 17.88 -24.37 1.16
CA VAL A 51 16.78 -24.86 0.34
C VAL A 51 15.66 -23.81 0.36
N LEU A 52 15.38 -23.23 -0.81
CA LEU A 52 14.24 -22.34 -0.99
C LEU A 52 12.96 -23.14 -1.22
N GLU A 53 11.97 -22.91 -0.38
CA GLU A 53 10.64 -23.50 -0.47
C GLU A 53 9.64 -22.51 -1.08
N GLY A 54 8.53 -23.01 -1.65
CA GLY A 54 7.45 -22.18 -2.19
C GLY A 54 6.99 -22.65 -3.56
N ASN A 55 6.38 -21.74 -4.32
CA ASN A 55 5.97 -22.03 -5.69
C ASN A 55 7.21 -22.36 -6.54
N PRO A 56 7.27 -23.52 -7.23
CA PRO A 56 8.43 -23.93 -7.99
C PRO A 56 8.88 -22.92 -9.06
N ALA A 57 7.94 -22.24 -9.73
CA ALA A 57 8.24 -21.24 -10.75
C ALA A 57 8.87 -20.00 -10.10
N THR A 58 8.30 -19.50 -8.99
CA THR A 58 8.89 -18.40 -8.21
C THR A 58 10.29 -18.76 -7.71
N VAL A 59 10.48 -19.95 -7.14
CA VAL A 59 11.79 -20.40 -6.62
C VAL A 59 12.82 -20.52 -7.75
N LYS A 60 12.42 -21.02 -8.92
CA LYS A 60 13.28 -21.06 -10.10
C LYS A 60 13.71 -19.66 -10.52
N MET A 61 12.75 -18.74 -10.68
CA MET A 61 13.02 -17.33 -11.02
C MET A 61 13.93 -16.64 -9.99
N VAL A 62 13.73 -16.93 -8.69
CA VAL A 62 14.58 -16.41 -7.62
C VAL A 62 16.03 -16.85 -7.80
N LYS A 63 16.28 -18.15 -7.98
CA LYS A 63 17.63 -18.71 -8.10
C LYS A 63 18.32 -18.33 -9.41
N GLU A 64 17.59 -18.36 -10.52
CA GLU A 64 18.16 -18.23 -11.86
C GLU A 64 18.23 -16.76 -12.33
N ILE A 65 17.42 -15.86 -11.78
CA ILE A 65 17.36 -14.45 -12.20
C ILE A 65 17.58 -13.50 -11.02
N MET A 66 16.75 -13.57 -9.98
CA MET A 66 16.77 -12.59 -8.88
C MET A 66 18.10 -12.58 -8.12
N GLU A 67 18.62 -13.75 -7.73
CA GLU A 67 19.87 -13.89 -6.96
C GLU A 67 21.12 -13.46 -7.75
N PRO A 68 21.32 -13.85 -9.03
CA PRO A 68 22.40 -13.29 -9.86
C PRO A 68 22.31 -11.77 -9.99
N VAL A 69 21.12 -11.23 -10.30
CA VAL A 69 20.91 -9.77 -10.39
C VAL A 69 21.21 -9.08 -9.06
N GLY A 70 20.76 -9.64 -7.94
CA GLY A 70 21.03 -9.12 -6.59
C GLY A 70 22.51 -9.15 -6.20
N ARG A 71 23.31 -10.04 -6.79
CA ARG A 71 24.77 -10.10 -6.64
C ARG A 71 25.52 -9.19 -7.63
N MET A 72 24.79 -8.35 -8.36
CA MET A 72 25.34 -7.50 -9.43
C MET A 72 25.94 -8.29 -10.60
N ASP A 73 25.43 -9.49 -10.86
CA ASP A 73 25.85 -10.40 -11.94
C ASP A 73 24.69 -10.66 -12.93
N GLY A 74 23.82 -9.67 -13.11
CA GLY A 74 22.68 -9.77 -14.04
C GLY A 74 23.10 -9.77 -15.51
N ASP A 75 24.17 -9.05 -15.86
CA ASP A 75 24.68 -8.93 -17.23
C ASP A 75 25.24 -10.25 -17.81
N SER A 76 25.58 -11.23 -16.94
CA SER A 76 26.05 -12.55 -17.39
C SER A 76 24.91 -13.50 -17.75
N LEU A 77 23.65 -13.16 -17.39
CA LEU A 77 22.49 -14.00 -17.68
C LEU A 77 22.25 -14.07 -19.19
N PRO A 78 22.24 -15.26 -19.80
CA PRO A 78 21.95 -15.40 -21.22
C PRO A 78 20.47 -15.12 -21.49
N VAL A 79 20.12 -14.80 -22.75
CA VAL A 79 18.71 -14.66 -23.17
C VAL A 79 17.88 -15.89 -22.82
N SER A 80 18.49 -17.08 -22.83
CA SER A 80 17.82 -18.34 -22.48
C SER A 80 17.34 -18.40 -21.03
N ALA A 81 17.87 -17.56 -20.12
CA ALA A 81 17.38 -17.46 -18.74
C ALA A 81 15.95 -16.87 -18.67
N PHE A 82 15.49 -16.20 -19.73
CA PHE A 82 14.22 -15.48 -19.77
C PHE A 82 13.16 -16.16 -20.66
N VAL A 83 13.38 -17.41 -21.10
CA VAL A 83 12.44 -18.13 -22.00
C VAL A 83 11.08 -18.40 -21.37
N ASP A 84 11.01 -18.50 -20.04
CA ASP A 84 9.75 -18.63 -19.30
C ASP A 84 9.05 -17.27 -19.12
N HIS A 85 9.69 -16.17 -19.54
CA HIS A 85 9.27 -14.78 -19.31
C HIS A 85 9.33 -13.95 -20.62
N VAL A 86 9.10 -14.57 -21.78
CA VAL A 86 9.28 -13.95 -23.11
C VAL A 86 8.41 -12.73 -23.37
N ASP A 87 7.28 -12.63 -22.67
CA ASP A 87 6.34 -11.50 -22.73
C ASP A 87 6.56 -10.50 -21.58
N GLY A 88 7.61 -10.68 -20.78
CA GLY A 88 7.95 -9.82 -19.64
C GLY A 88 7.12 -10.10 -18.38
N GLN A 89 6.34 -11.18 -18.33
CA GLN A 89 5.64 -11.59 -17.12
C GLN A 89 6.61 -12.26 -16.13
N PHE A 90 6.60 -11.81 -14.88
CA PHE A 90 7.39 -12.38 -13.79
C PHE A 90 6.50 -13.00 -12.72
N GLU A 91 7.05 -13.96 -11.99
CA GLU A 91 6.36 -14.64 -10.91
C GLU A 91 6.09 -13.73 -9.72
N GLN A 92 4.99 -13.99 -9.01
CA GLN A 92 4.61 -13.26 -7.80
C GLN A 92 5.31 -13.81 -6.54
N GLY A 93 5.40 -12.97 -5.51
CA GLY A 93 5.86 -13.33 -4.17
C GLY A 93 7.38 -13.45 -4.02
N ALA A 94 8.15 -13.00 -5.01
CA ALA A 94 9.60 -13.13 -5.01
C ALA A 94 10.29 -12.23 -3.95
N SER A 95 9.69 -11.10 -3.57
CA SER A 95 10.24 -10.22 -2.53
C SER A 95 10.46 -10.92 -1.17
N ALA A 96 9.67 -11.96 -0.87
CA ALA A 96 9.78 -12.71 0.38
C ALA A 96 11.12 -13.44 0.55
N TYR A 97 11.87 -13.63 -0.55
CA TYR A 97 13.18 -14.29 -0.57
C TYR A 97 14.35 -13.32 -0.41
N GLU A 98 14.15 -12.00 -0.50
CA GLU A 98 15.24 -11.03 -0.44
C GLU A 98 15.90 -10.95 0.94
N LYS A 99 15.09 -10.89 2.02
CA LYS A 99 15.54 -10.80 3.41
C LYS A 99 16.69 -9.81 3.64
N ARG A 100 16.52 -8.58 3.11
CA ARG A 100 17.58 -7.58 2.92
C ARG A 100 18.39 -7.22 4.17
N GLY A 101 17.79 -7.26 5.37
CA GLY A 101 18.47 -7.00 6.64
C GLY A 101 19.00 -5.57 6.80
N VAL A 102 18.41 -4.58 6.13
CA VAL A 102 18.97 -3.21 6.04
C VAL A 102 18.58 -2.28 7.19
N ALA A 103 17.67 -2.69 8.08
CA ALA A 103 17.28 -1.86 9.21
C ALA A 103 18.36 -1.84 10.30
N VAL A 104 18.70 -0.64 10.77
CA VAL A 104 19.53 -0.48 11.98
C VAL A 104 18.74 -0.89 13.23
N MET A 105 17.48 -0.47 13.29
CA MET A 105 16.59 -0.71 14.43
C MET A 105 15.28 -1.33 13.95
N VAL A 106 14.74 -2.28 14.71
CA VAL A 106 13.45 -2.93 14.44
C VAL A 106 12.57 -2.86 15.69
N PRO A 107 11.23 -2.94 15.55
CA PRO A 107 10.34 -2.90 16.70
C PRO A 107 10.37 -4.24 17.46
N GLU A 108 10.72 -4.20 18.75
CA GLU A 108 10.45 -5.28 19.69
C GLU A 108 9.01 -5.16 20.21
N TRP A 109 8.26 -6.27 20.21
CA TRP A 109 6.94 -6.34 20.81
C TRP A 109 6.99 -6.65 22.31
N ILE A 110 6.23 -5.85 23.08
CA ILE A 110 6.08 -5.95 24.54
C ILE A 110 4.62 -6.39 24.82
N PRO A 111 4.36 -7.69 25.03
CA PRO A 111 3.00 -8.22 25.16
C PRO A 111 2.20 -7.56 26.27
N GLU A 112 2.81 -7.29 27.41
CA GLU A 112 2.17 -6.79 28.64
C GLU A 112 1.47 -5.46 28.37
N ASN A 113 2.13 -4.58 27.61
CA ASN A 113 1.63 -3.26 27.23
C ASN A 113 0.63 -3.31 26.07
N CYS A 114 0.57 -4.41 25.31
CA CYS A 114 -0.20 -4.48 24.07
C CYS A 114 -1.71 -4.58 24.32
N ILE A 115 -2.47 -3.69 23.68
CA ILE A 115 -3.94 -3.68 23.72
C ILE A 115 -4.60 -4.42 22.54
N GLN A 116 -3.81 -5.09 21.68
CA GLN A 116 -4.27 -5.91 20.54
C GLN A 116 -5.15 -5.14 19.54
N CYS A 117 -4.78 -3.89 19.24
CA CYS A 117 -5.54 -3.02 18.32
C CYS A 117 -5.16 -3.18 16.83
N ASN A 118 -4.04 -3.85 16.55
CA ASN A 118 -3.46 -4.04 15.21
C ASN A 118 -3.09 -2.76 14.43
N GLN A 119 -3.14 -1.58 15.04
CA GLN A 119 -2.79 -0.32 14.36
C GLN A 119 -1.35 -0.29 13.85
N CYS A 120 -0.41 -0.94 14.55
CA CYS A 120 0.98 -1.06 14.13
C CYS A 120 1.15 -1.83 12.81
N ALA A 121 0.37 -2.90 12.62
CA ALA A 121 0.32 -3.63 11.37
C ALA A 121 -0.41 -2.82 10.29
N PHE A 122 -1.53 -2.17 10.66
CA PHE A 122 -2.35 -1.33 9.77
C PHE A 122 -1.53 -0.27 9.01
N VAL A 123 -0.57 0.35 9.70
CA VAL A 123 0.26 1.42 9.12
C VAL A 123 1.59 0.94 8.56
N CYS A 124 1.94 -0.34 8.72
CA CYS A 124 3.23 -0.85 8.25
C CYS A 124 3.28 -0.77 6.72
N PRO A 125 4.27 -0.08 6.15
CA PRO A 125 4.37 0.08 4.70
C PRO A 125 4.98 -1.14 3.98
N HIS A 126 5.55 -2.08 4.73
CA HIS A 126 6.28 -3.22 4.15
C HIS A 126 5.68 -4.58 4.57
N ALA A 127 4.56 -4.56 5.32
CA ALA A 127 3.96 -5.76 5.90
C ALA A 127 4.91 -6.58 6.80
N THR A 128 5.85 -5.93 7.48
CA THR A 128 6.91 -6.61 8.27
C THR A 128 6.53 -6.83 9.72
N ILE A 129 5.39 -6.29 10.17
CA ILE A 129 4.81 -6.51 11.50
C ILE A 129 3.36 -6.97 11.33
N ARG A 130 3.03 -8.18 11.81
CA ARG A 130 1.75 -8.85 11.54
C ARG A 130 1.14 -9.45 12.82
N PRO A 131 -0.18 -9.29 13.04
CA PRO A 131 -0.89 -9.95 14.12
C PRO A 131 -1.32 -11.36 13.69
N PHE A 132 -1.25 -12.31 14.61
CA PHE A 132 -1.77 -13.66 14.43
C PHE A 132 -2.57 -14.10 15.66
N ALA A 133 -3.55 -14.97 15.42
CA ALA A 133 -4.34 -15.64 16.45
C ALA A 133 -4.10 -17.15 16.33
N LEU A 134 -3.44 -17.72 17.34
CA LEU A 134 -2.99 -19.11 17.35
C LEU A 134 -3.90 -19.97 18.22
N THR A 135 -4.20 -21.19 17.79
CA THR A 135 -4.77 -22.26 18.64
C THR A 135 -3.73 -22.77 19.64
N ALA A 136 -4.14 -23.61 20.59
CA ALA A 136 -3.20 -24.25 21.52
C ALA A 136 -2.13 -25.08 20.78
N ASP A 137 -2.55 -25.95 19.86
CA ASP A 137 -1.64 -26.78 19.05
C ASP A 137 -0.65 -25.95 18.21
N GLU A 138 -1.10 -24.79 17.70
CA GLU A 138 -0.26 -23.87 16.94
C GLU A 138 0.76 -23.14 17.85
N VAL A 139 0.45 -22.93 19.13
CA VAL A 139 1.40 -22.40 20.11
C VAL A 139 2.44 -23.45 20.49
N GLU A 140 2.06 -24.72 20.66
CA GLU A 140 2.99 -25.81 21.00
C GLU A 140 4.06 -26.04 19.93
N LYS A 141 3.72 -25.80 18.66
CA LYS A 141 4.64 -25.91 17.52
C LYS A 141 5.44 -24.63 17.24
N ALA A 142 5.17 -23.53 17.95
CA ALA A 142 5.83 -22.26 17.69
C ALA A 142 7.31 -22.30 18.10
N PRO A 143 8.20 -21.57 17.39
CA PRO A 143 9.63 -21.53 17.73
C PRO A 143 9.91 -21.01 19.14
N ALA A 144 11.07 -21.34 19.70
CA ALA A 144 11.43 -21.02 21.09
C ALA A 144 11.36 -19.52 21.43
N ALA A 145 11.59 -18.64 20.45
CA ALA A 145 11.53 -17.19 20.61
C ALA A 145 10.09 -16.62 20.59
N PHE A 146 9.07 -17.47 20.44
CA PHE A 146 7.67 -17.06 20.39
C PHE A 146 7.25 -16.33 21.68
N LYS A 147 6.60 -15.18 21.48
CA LYS A 147 5.89 -14.45 22.53
C LYS A 147 4.39 -14.49 22.21
N GLY A 148 3.56 -14.66 23.22
CA GLY A 148 2.11 -14.71 23.08
C GLY A 148 1.38 -14.02 24.23
N LYS A 149 0.16 -13.56 23.97
CA LYS A 149 -0.75 -12.98 24.97
C LYS A 149 -2.14 -13.54 24.74
N LYS A 150 -2.90 -13.84 25.80
CA LYS A 150 -4.31 -14.25 25.67
C LYS A 150 -5.08 -13.26 24.80
N MET A 151 -5.77 -13.74 23.77
CA MET A 151 -6.48 -12.86 22.85
C MET A 151 -7.70 -12.21 23.53
N THR A 152 -7.99 -10.96 23.15
CA THR A 152 -9.16 -10.20 23.62
C THR A 152 -10.18 -10.01 22.51
N GLY A 153 -11.46 -10.18 22.84
CA GLY A 153 -12.59 -10.06 21.92
C GLY A 153 -13.55 -11.24 22.07
N LYS A 154 -14.84 -10.99 21.82
CA LYS A 154 -15.88 -12.02 21.86
C LYS A 154 -15.59 -13.08 20.80
N GLY A 155 -15.61 -14.36 21.18
CA GLY A 155 -15.34 -15.49 20.27
C GLY A 155 -13.86 -15.73 20.02
N CYS A 156 -12.96 -15.06 20.75
CA CYS A 156 -11.51 -15.23 20.64
C CYS A 156 -10.88 -15.83 21.91
N GLU A 157 -11.70 -16.36 22.83
CA GLU A 157 -11.28 -16.78 24.17
C GLU A 157 -10.28 -17.94 24.15
N ASN A 158 -10.32 -18.74 23.08
CA ASN A 158 -9.48 -19.92 22.87
C ASN A 158 -8.20 -19.64 22.06
N TYR A 159 -7.92 -18.38 21.72
CA TYR A 159 -6.76 -18.01 20.91
C TYR A 159 -5.68 -17.27 21.70
N THR A 160 -4.44 -17.51 21.31
CA THR A 160 -3.27 -16.74 21.73
C THR A 160 -2.93 -15.72 20.65
N PHE A 161 -2.98 -14.43 21.01
CA PHE A 161 -2.54 -13.34 20.15
C PHE A 161 -1.03 -13.22 20.17
N THR A 162 -0.44 -12.99 19.00
CA THR A 162 0.96 -12.55 18.88
C THR A 162 1.06 -11.41 17.87
N MET A 163 2.03 -10.52 18.07
CA MET A 163 2.46 -9.53 17.10
C MET A 163 3.89 -9.86 16.71
N THR A 164 4.06 -10.43 15.53
CA THR A 164 5.38 -10.88 15.03
C THR A 164 5.99 -9.80 14.15
N VAL A 165 7.32 -9.79 14.07
CA VAL A 165 8.09 -8.85 13.26
C VAL A 165 9.14 -9.65 12.49
N SER A 166 9.25 -9.42 11.18
CA SER A 166 10.42 -9.87 10.41
C SER A 166 11.54 -8.84 10.59
N PRO A 167 12.63 -9.17 11.32
CA PRO A 167 13.79 -8.28 11.41
C PRO A 167 14.50 -8.08 10.06
N LEU A 168 14.49 -9.09 9.17
CA LEU A 168 15.22 -9.05 7.90
C LEU A 168 14.47 -8.27 6.81
N ASP A 169 13.15 -8.18 6.87
CA ASP A 169 12.37 -7.41 5.90
C ASP A 169 12.03 -5.99 6.41
N CYS A 170 12.17 -5.74 7.71
CA CYS A 170 11.90 -4.43 8.30
C CYS A 170 12.85 -3.36 7.74
N MET A 171 12.30 -2.18 7.43
CA MET A 171 13.06 -1.01 6.99
C MET A 171 13.35 0.00 8.12
N GLY A 172 13.02 -0.35 9.37
CA GLY A 172 13.35 0.44 10.56
C GLY A 172 12.69 1.82 10.66
N CYS A 173 11.61 2.06 9.94
CA CYS A 173 10.97 3.39 9.85
C CYS A 173 10.37 3.91 11.15
N GLY A 174 10.08 3.06 12.13
CA GLY A 174 9.52 3.46 13.44
C GLY A 174 8.03 3.82 13.44
N VAL A 175 7.36 3.85 12.28
CA VAL A 175 5.95 4.25 12.15
C VAL A 175 5.02 3.42 13.05
N CYS A 176 5.22 2.10 13.11
CA CYS A 176 4.45 1.19 13.95
C CYS A 176 4.55 1.50 15.45
N ALA A 177 5.75 1.84 15.94
CA ALA A 177 5.98 2.23 17.32
C ALA A 177 5.39 3.62 17.63
N ASN A 178 5.48 4.54 16.68
CA ASN A 178 4.93 5.89 16.81
C ASN A 178 3.40 5.84 16.99
N VAL A 179 2.69 5.12 16.11
CA VAL A 179 1.22 5.03 16.17
C VAL A 179 0.70 4.20 17.34
N CYS A 180 1.54 3.43 18.03
CA CYS A 180 1.11 2.55 19.11
C CYS A 180 0.34 3.36 20.18
N PRO A 181 -0.96 3.09 20.40
CA PRO A 181 -1.79 3.90 21.30
C PRO A 181 -1.71 3.43 22.76
N ALA A 182 -0.97 2.37 23.05
CA ALA A 182 -0.81 1.87 24.42
C ALA A 182 -0.09 2.91 25.29
N PRO A 183 -0.57 3.21 26.52
CA PRO A 183 0.04 4.22 27.40
C PRO A 183 1.54 4.00 27.64
N ASN A 184 1.94 2.74 27.86
CA ASN A 184 3.33 2.36 28.13
C ASN A 184 4.12 1.97 26.86
N LYS A 185 3.57 2.21 25.66
CA LYS A 185 4.05 1.72 24.35
C LYS A 185 4.29 0.21 24.31
N ALA A 186 3.60 -0.47 23.39
CA ALA A 186 3.75 -1.92 23.20
C ALA A 186 4.84 -2.30 22.19
N LEU A 187 5.53 -1.30 21.63
CA LEU A 187 6.59 -1.47 20.64
C LEU A 187 7.75 -0.53 20.99
N LYS A 188 8.96 -1.07 21.02
CA LYS A 188 10.19 -0.32 21.27
C LYS A 188 11.18 -0.58 20.14
N MET A 189 11.75 0.47 19.56
CA MET A 189 12.81 0.30 18.56
C MET A 189 14.10 -0.16 19.25
N VAL A 190 14.64 -1.31 18.84
CA VAL A 190 15.87 -1.93 19.35
C VAL A 190 16.79 -2.33 18.20
N PRO A 191 18.11 -2.55 18.42
CA PRO A 191 19.02 -2.97 17.36
C PRO A 191 18.52 -4.23 16.67
N GLN A 192 18.59 -4.28 15.34
CA GLN A 192 18.05 -5.40 14.55
C GLN A 192 18.60 -6.75 15.03
N GLU A 193 19.91 -6.84 15.26
CA GLU A 193 20.61 -8.06 15.71
C GLU A 193 20.01 -8.64 16.99
N SER A 194 19.54 -7.80 17.91
CA SER A 194 18.91 -8.23 19.16
C SER A 194 17.57 -8.97 18.95
N GLN A 195 17.01 -8.89 17.74
CA GLN A 195 15.73 -9.52 17.38
C GLN A 195 15.89 -10.60 16.30
N ALA A 196 17.12 -11.03 15.96
CA ALA A 196 17.36 -11.99 14.88
C ALA A 196 16.51 -13.28 15.02
N ALA A 197 16.39 -13.82 16.24
CA ALA A 197 15.59 -15.01 16.51
C ALA A 197 14.07 -14.84 16.28
N GLN A 198 13.57 -13.61 16.15
CA GLN A 198 12.16 -13.35 15.80
C GLN A 198 11.87 -13.63 14.33
N GLN A 199 12.88 -13.74 13.46
CA GLN A 199 12.68 -14.09 12.06
C GLN A 199 12.01 -15.47 11.93
N GLU A 200 12.49 -16.47 12.66
CA GLU A 200 11.90 -17.81 12.65
C GLU A 200 10.44 -17.81 13.14
N VAL A 201 10.12 -16.97 14.12
CA VAL A 201 8.75 -16.82 14.64
C VAL A 201 7.84 -16.20 13.57
N PHE A 202 8.32 -15.18 12.86
CA PHE A 202 7.59 -14.55 11.76
C PHE A 202 7.35 -15.55 10.62
N ASP A 203 8.39 -16.27 10.19
CA ASP A 203 8.32 -17.25 9.12
C ASP A 203 7.37 -18.40 9.48
N TYR A 204 7.45 -18.93 10.71
CA TYR A 204 6.50 -19.90 11.23
C TYR A 204 5.05 -19.38 11.17
N ALA A 205 4.83 -18.15 11.63
CA ALA A 205 3.49 -17.58 11.69
C ALA A 205 2.89 -17.38 10.29
N VAL A 206 3.68 -16.85 9.35
CA VAL A 206 3.27 -16.68 7.94
C VAL A 206 3.00 -18.03 7.28
N ALA A 207 3.87 -19.02 7.49
CA ALA A 207 3.73 -20.33 6.87
C ALA A 207 2.51 -21.11 7.41
N ASN A 208 2.23 -21.03 8.71
CA ASN A 208 1.33 -22.00 9.36
C ASN A 208 0.02 -21.41 9.90
N ILE A 209 -0.04 -20.10 10.18
CA ILE A 209 -1.19 -19.53 10.89
C ILE A 209 -2.11 -18.80 9.92
N ARG A 210 -3.42 -19.01 10.08
CA ARG A 210 -4.49 -18.41 9.26
C ARG A 210 -5.54 -17.76 10.14
N LYS A 211 -6.27 -16.79 9.57
CA LYS A 211 -7.46 -16.20 10.20
C LYS A 211 -8.49 -17.31 10.46
N LYS A 212 -9.08 -17.30 11.64
CA LYS A 212 -10.08 -18.29 12.08
C LYS A 212 -11.49 -17.77 11.82
N ASP A 213 -12.43 -18.70 11.65
CA ASP A 213 -13.84 -18.36 11.47
C ASP A 213 -14.42 -17.66 12.70
N GLY A 214 -15.39 -16.78 12.48
CA GLY A 214 -16.04 -16.02 13.55
C GLY A 214 -15.19 -14.92 14.19
N MET A 215 -13.94 -14.71 13.73
CA MET A 215 -13.13 -13.56 14.14
C MET A 215 -13.74 -12.23 13.67
N MET A 216 -13.27 -11.11 14.24
CA MET A 216 -13.74 -9.76 13.96
C MET A 216 -13.88 -9.45 12.46
N ALA A 217 -14.90 -8.65 12.14
CA ALA A 217 -15.17 -8.20 10.78
C ALA A 217 -13.97 -7.50 10.14
N GLU A 218 -13.70 -7.85 8.87
CA GLU A 218 -12.58 -7.31 8.09
C GLU A 218 -12.72 -5.81 7.77
N THR A 219 -13.94 -5.26 7.87
CA THR A 219 -14.22 -3.82 7.72
C THR A 219 -13.82 -3.01 8.96
N THR A 220 -13.21 -3.64 9.97
CA THR A 220 -12.66 -2.96 11.16
C THR A 220 -11.15 -2.87 11.11
N VAL A 221 -10.57 -1.86 11.79
CA VAL A 221 -9.10 -1.70 11.89
C VAL A 221 -8.44 -2.95 12.46
N LYS A 222 -9.02 -3.55 13.50
CA LYS A 222 -8.47 -4.79 14.09
C LYS A 222 -8.62 -5.99 13.14
N GLY A 223 -9.82 -6.19 12.59
CA GLY A 223 -10.16 -7.36 11.78
C GLY A 223 -9.45 -7.41 10.43
N SER A 224 -9.32 -6.27 9.73
CA SER A 224 -8.60 -6.18 8.45
C SER A 224 -7.17 -6.72 8.54
N GLN A 225 -6.52 -6.54 9.68
CA GLN A 225 -5.10 -6.89 9.83
C GLN A 225 -4.85 -8.37 10.10
N PHE A 226 -5.88 -9.17 10.36
CA PHE A 226 -5.76 -10.63 10.39
C PHE A 226 -5.86 -11.25 8.99
N ASN A 227 -6.31 -10.50 7.98
CA ASN A 227 -6.21 -10.95 6.59
C ASN A 227 -4.75 -10.88 6.15
N GLN A 228 -4.32 -11.87 5.36
CA GLN A 228 -2.98 -11.86 4.78
C GLN A 228 -2.79 -10.62 3.90
N PRO A 229 -1.72 -9.83 4.10
CA PRO A 229 -1.33 -8.80 3.13
C PRO A 229 -0.84 -9.47 1.84
N LEU A 230 -1.38 -9.07 0.70
CA LEU A 230 -0.96 -9.57 -0.63
C LEU A 230 -0.06 -8.58 -1.37
N LEU A 231 0.48 -7.61 -0.63
CA LEU A 231 1.60 -6.74 -0.98
C LEU A 231 2.57 -6.74 0.20
N GLU A 232 3.76 -7.28 0.03
CA GLU A 232 4.75 -7.43 1.11
C GLU A 232 6.17 -7.13 0.63
N PHE A 233 6.96 -6.53 1.51
CA PHE A 233 8.41 -6.33 1.35
C PHE A 233 8.83 -5.56 0.09
N SER A 234 7.97 -4.65 -0.40
CA SER A 234 8.27 -3.79 -1.55
C SER A 234 9.56 -2.97 -1.37
N GLY A 235 10.17 -2.55 -2.48
CA GLY A 235 11.33 -1.64 -2.50
C GLY A 235 11.04 -0.17 -2.12
N SER A 236 9.85 0.14 -1.56
CA SER A 236 9.48 1.50 -1.18
C SER A 236 10.32 2.06 -0.02
N CYS A 237 10.41 3.39 0.08
CA CYS A 237 11.16 4.06 1.15
C CYS A 237 10.67 3.69 2.56
N ALA A 238 11.57 3.75 3.55
CA ALA A 238 11.23 3.52 4.95
C ALA A 238 10.16 4.52 5.43
N GLY A 239 8.95 4.04 5.71
CA GLY A 239 7.82 4.88 6.16
C GLY A 239 6.94 5.42 5.03
N CYS A 240 7.06 4.88 3.80
CA CYS A 240 6.24 5.25 2.64
C CYS A 240 4.74 5.13 2.92
N ALA A 241 3.96 6.19 2.70
CA ALA A 241 2.51 6.13 2.92
C ALA A 241 1.75 5.40 1.80
N GLU A 242 2.25 5.41 0.56
CA GLU A 242 1.56 4.80 -0.59
C GLU A 242 1.31 3.31 -0.35
N THR A 243 2.33 2.59 0.08
CA THR A 243 2.26 1.14 0.30
C THR A 243 1.42 0.78 1.51
N SER A 244 1.28 1.64 2.52
CA SER A 244 0.31 1.43 3.61
C SER A 244 -1.12 1.33 3.07
N TYR A 245 -1.52 2.23 2.14
CA TYR A 245 -2.83 2.16 1.48
C TYR A 245 -2.93 0.96 0.54
N ALA A 246 -1.97 0.78 -0.36
CA ALA A 246 -2.01 -0.32 -1.33
C ALA A 246 -2.09 -1.69 -0.63
N ARG A 247 -1.29 -1.91 0.41
CA ARG A 247 -1.33 -3.13 1.22
C ARG A 247 -2.70 -3.34 1.86
N LEU A 248 -3.28 -2.30 2.44
CA LEU A 248 -4.62 -2.39 3.04
C LEU A 248 -5.67 -2.79 2.00
N ILE A 249 -5.62 -2.20 0.81
CA ILE A 249 -6.51 -2.54 -0.31
C ILE A 249 -6.35 -4.03 -0.68
N THR A 250 -5.12 -4.55 -0.75
CA THR A 250 -4.91 -5.99 -1.01
C THR A 250 -5.47 -6.90 0.08
N GLN A 251 -5.43 -6.47 1.36
CA GLN A 251 -6.01 -7.24 2.47
C GLN A 251 -7.54 -7.32 2.42
N MET A 252 -8.17 -6.34 1.77
CA MET A 252 -9.63 -6.27 1.65
C MET A 252 -10.14 -6.98 0.41
N PHE A 253 -9.44 -6.88 -0.73
CA PHE A 253 -9.98 -7.28 -2.03
C PHE A 253 -9.00 -8.08 -2.91
N GLY A 254 -7.77 -8.31 -2.44
CA GLY A 254 -6.66 -8.75 -3.28
C GLY A 254 -6.82 -10.13 -3.94
N GLU A 255 -7.58 -11.05 -3.35
CA GLU A 255 -7.80 -12.39 -3.92
C GLU A 255 -8.60 -12.40 -5.23
N ARG A 256 -9.24 -11.28 -5.60
CA ARG A 256 -10.03 -11.16 -6.84
C ARG A 256 -9.71 -9.88 -7.61
N MET A 257 -8.54 -9.30 -7.35
CA MET A 257 -8.18 -7.98 -7.82
C MET A 257 -7.40 -8.02 -9.14
N PHE A 258 -7.76 -7.14 -10.06
CA PHE A 258 -6.86 -6.69 -11.13
C PHE A 258 -6.30 -5.33 -10.72
N ILE A 259 -5.01 -5.09 -10.97
CA ILE A 259 -4.36 -3.80 -10.76
C ILE A 259 -3.78 -3.33 -12.10
N SER A 260 -4.35 -2.26 -12.64
CA SER A 260 -3.65 -1.41 -13.61
C SER A 260 -2.92 -0.33 -12.84
N ASN A 261 -1.59 -0.28 -12.96
CA ASN A 261 -0.77 0.67 -12.23
C ASN A 261 -0.08 1.65 -13.19
N ALA A 262 -0.26 2.96 -12.96
CA ALA A 262 0.44 3.99 -13.71
C ALA A 262 1.94 3.96 -13.40
N THR A 263 2.77 4.36 -14.36
CA THR A 263 4.19 4.53 -14.09
C THR A 263 4.43 5.62 -13.04
N GLY A 264 5.26 5.34 -12.04
CA GLY A 264 5.52 6.24 -10.92
C GLY A 264 6.11 5.47 -9.74
N CYS A 265 6.14 6.06 -8.53
CA CYS A 265 6.63 5.34 -7.35
C CYS A 265 5.90 3.99 -7.19
N SER A 266 4.57 3.97 -7.39
CA SER A 266 3.77 2.76 -7.29
C SER A 266 4.14 1.64 -8.27
N SER A 267 4.60 1.96 -9.47
CA SER A 267 5.12 0.92 -10.38
C SER A 267 6.53 0.49 -10.01
N ILE A 268 7.37 1.41 -9.53
CA ILE A 268 8.76 1.10 -9.16
C ILE A 268 8.83 0.22 -7.92
N TRP A 269 8.08 0.55 -6.86
CA TRP A 269 8.03 -0.34 -5.70
C TRP A 269 7.12 -1.54 -5.91
N GLY A 270 6.16 -1.48 -6.83
CA GLY A 270 5.13 -2.50 -7.04
C GLY A 270 5.46 -3.57 -8.09
N GLY A 271 6.35 -3.28 -9.05
CA GLY A 271 6.75 -4.23 -10.09
C GLY A 271 8.22 -4.12 -10.51
N PRO A 272 9.20 -4.29 -9.60
CA PRO A 272 10.62 -4.28 -9.93
C PRO A 272 11.08 -5.60 -10.58
N ALA A 273 10.48 -5.98 -11.72
CA ALA A 273 10.78 -7.21 -12.45
C ALA A 273 10.76 -8.48 -11.56
N ALA A 274 11.89 -9.20 -11.46
CA ALA A 274 12.03 -10.48 -10.75
C ALA A 274 11.88 -10.40 -9.21
N THR A 275 11.64 -9.21 -8.64
CA THR A 275 11.47 -9.00 -7.20
C THR A 275 10.04 -8.59 -6.85
N SER A 276 9.05 -9.24 -7.47
CA SER A 276 7.63 -8.88 -7.30
C SER A 276 7.18 -8.93 -5.83
N PRO A 277 6.63 -7.83 -5.27
CA PRO A 277 6.12 -7.77 -3.90
C PRO A 277 4.65 -8.16 -3.75
N TYR A 278 3.92 -8.27 -4.85
CA TYR A 278 2.58 -8.83 -4.83
C TYR A 278 2.68 -10.35 -4.69
N THR A 279 1.82 -10.94 -3.87
CA THR A 279 1.86 -12.36 -3.53
C THR A 279 0.46 -12.97 -3.55
N THR A 280 0.38 -14.28 -3.40
CA THR A 280 -0.90 -15.01 -3.36
C THR A 280 -1.29 -15.40 -1.94
N SER A 281 -2.60 -15.49 -1.72
CA SER A 281 -3.18 -16.03 -0.51
C SER A 281 -2.72 -17.45 -0.29
N LYS A 282 -2.21 -17.74 0.91
CA LYS A 282 -1.80 -19.10 1.28
C LYS A 282 -3.00 -20.02 1.55
N VAL A 283 -4.23 -19.52 1.48
CA VAL A 283 -5.47 -20.30 1.64
C VAL A 283 -6.07 -20.60 0.27
N SER A 284 -6.34 -19.58 -0.53
CA SER A 284 -7.04 -19.75 -1.82
C SER A 284 -6.10 -19.92 -3.01
N GLY A 285 -4.82 -19.56 -2.88
CA GLY A 285 -3.88 -19.50 -3.99
C GLY A 285 -4.06 -18.30 -4.91
N PHE A 286 -5.04 -17.41 -4.64
CA PHE A 286 -5.31 -16.24 -5.47
C PHE A 286 -4.61 -14.99 -4.94
N GLY A 287 -4.30 -14.06 -5.84
CA GLY A 287 -3.71 -12.76 -5.51
C GLY A 287 -3.96 -11.72 -6.59
N PRO A 288 -3.50 -10.48 -6.39
CA PRO A 288 -3.72 -9.40 -7.33
C PRO A 288 -3.03 -9.67 -8.67
N ALA A 289 -3.76 -9.65 -9.78
CA ALA A 289 -3.16 -9.63 -11.11
C ALA A 289 -2.68 -8.20 -11.43
N TRP A 290 -1.37 -7.97 -11.39
CA TRP A 290 -0.78 -6.64 -11.51
C TRP A 290 -0.17 -6.42 -12.89
N ALA A 291 -0.39 -5.24 -13.47
CA ALA A 291 0.31 -4.80 -14.67
C ALA A 291 0.53 -3.28 -14.66
N ASN A 292 1.65 -2.86 -15.25
CA ASN A 292 1.93 -1.47 -15.61
C ASN A 292 1.97 -1.38 -17.14
N SER A 293 1.05 -0.61 -17.74
CA SER A 293 1.12 -0.24 -19.15
C SER A 293 2.08 0.94 -19.31
N LEU A 294 1.57 2.18 -19.32
CA LEU A 294 2.38 3.40 -19.42
C LEU A 294 2.06 4.38 -18.28
N PHE A 295 2.62 5.58 -18.38
CA PHE A 295 2.36 6.64 -17.41
C PHE A 295 1.02 7.31 -17.70
N GLU A 296 0.70 7.49 -18.97
CA GLU A 296 -0.39 8.31 -19.49
C GLU A 296 -1.72 7.57 -19.66
N ASP A 297 -1.70 6.24 -19.86
CA ASP A 297 -2.85 5.44 -20.32
C ASP A 297 -3.49 4.59 -19.23
N ASN A 298 -3.08 4.75 -17.98
CA ASN A 298 -3.39 3.79 -16.93
C ASN A 298 -4.89 3.67 -16.63
N ALA A 299 -5.67 4.75 -16.78
CA ALA A 299 -7.11 4.69 -16.57
C ALA A 299 -7.75 3.81 -17.66
N GLU A 300 -7.37 4.08 -18.90
CA GLU A 300 -7.86 3.42 -20.11
C GLU A 300 -7.44 1.95 -20.15
N HIS A 301 -6.22 1.65 -19.70
CA HIS A 301 -5.72 0.29 -19.57
C HIS A 301 -6.52 -0.51 -18.54
N GLY A 302 -6.74 0.04 -17.34
CA GLY A 302 -7.60 -0.58 -16.33
C GLY A 302 -9.05 -0.71 -16.81
N PHE A 303 -9.55 0.26 -17.57
CA PHE A 303 -10.86 0.19 -18.19
C PHE A 303 -10.95 -0.94 -19.24
N GLY A 304 -9.91 -1.13 -20.05
CA GLY A 304 -9.79 -2.25 -20.97
C GLY A 304 -9.81 -3.61 -20.26
N MET A 305 -9.09 -3.75 -19.14
CA MET A 305 -9.15 -4.95 -18.29
C MET A 305 -10.57 -5.22 -17.81
N TYR A 306 -11.27 -4.18 -17.34
CA TYR A 306 -12.66 -4.29 -16.90
C TYR A 306 -13.58 -4.75 -18.03
N LEU A 307 -13.53 -4.10 -19.20
CA LEU A 307 -14.38 -4.46 -20.33
C LEU A 307 -14.13 -5.90 -20.80
N GLY A 308 -12.87 -6.32 -20.88
CA GLY A 308 -12.51 -7.70 -21.24
C GLY A 308 -13.08 -8.71 -20.24
N GLN A 309 -12.95 -8.43 -18.94
CA GLN A 309 -13.49 -9.27 -17.88
C GLN A 309 -15.02 -9.33 -17.92
N LYS A 310 -15.67 -8.17 -18.10
CA LYS A 310 -17.14 -8.02 -18.17
C LYS A 310 -17.72 -8.83 -19.33
N VAL A 311 -17.21 -8.68 -20.55
CA VAL A 311 -17.72 -9.39 -21.73
C VAL A 311 -17.62 -10.91 -21.57
N ILE A 312 -16.50 -11.41 -21.04
CA ILE A 312 -16.33 -12.85 -20.81
C ILE A 312 -17.31 -13.32 -19.73
N ARG A 313 -17.45 -12.57 -18.63
CA ARG A 313 -18.30 -12.94 -17.51
C ARG A 313 -19.78 -12.89 -17.85
N ASP A 314 -20.25 -11.86 -18.54
CA ASP A 314 -21.65 -11.72 -18.96
C ASP A 314 -22.06 -12.89 -19.85
N ARG A 315 -21.20 -13.29 -20.79
CA ARG A 315 -21.42 -14.48 -21.60
C ARG A 315 -21.53 -15.74 -20.75
N LEU A 316 -20.65 -15.93 -19.76
CA LEU A 316 -20.71 -17.10 -18.88
C LEU A 316 -21.97 -17.11 -18.02
N ILE A 317 -22.41 -15.94 -17.54
CA ILE A 317 -23.67 -15.81 -16.80
C ILE A 317 -24.85 -16.26 -17.67
N ASP A 318 -24.88 -15.87 -18.95
CA ASP A 318 -25.93 -16.29 -19.87
C ASP A 318 -25.89 -17.78 -20.20
N GLU A 319 -24.69 -18.36 -20.37
CA GLU A 319 -24.51 -19.81 -20.52
C GLU A 319 -24.99 -20.57 -19.26
N VAL A 320 -24.69 -20.07 -18.06
CA VAL A 320 -25.15 -20.62 -16.78
C VAL A 320 -26.68 -20.56 -16.66
N LYS A 321 -27.31 -19.43 -17.02
CA LYS A 321 -28.77 -19.29 -17.03
C LYS A 321 -29.41 -20.30 -18.00
N ALA A 322 -28.84 -20.45 -19.19
CA ALA A 322 -29.35 -21.37 -20.21
C ALA A 322 -29.27 -22.84 -19.79
N ALA A 323 -28.26 -23.21 -18.99
CA ALA A 323 -28.10 -24.56 -18.48
C ALA A 323 -29.14 -24.92 -17.41
N ARG A 324 -29.79 -23.93 -16.78
CA ARG A 324 -30.61 -24.13 -15.57
C ARG A 324 -31.80 -25.07 -15.79
N ASP A 325 -32.55 -24.93 -16.87
CA ASP A 325 -33.83 -25.65 -17.02
C ASP A 325 -33.64 -27.17 -17.21
N ALA A 326 -32.58 -27.56 -17.92
CA ALA A 326 -32.22 -28.95 -18.19
C ALA A 326 -31.39 -29.60 -17.08
N ALA A 327 -31.00 -28.84 -16.05
CA ALA A 327 -30.12 -29.30 -14.98
C ALA A 327 -30.84 -30.13 -13.90
N SER A 328 -30.07 -30.91 -13.14
CA SER A 328 -30.53 -31.59 -11.91
C SER A 328 -30.92 -30.57 -10.84
N ASP A 329 -31.61 -31.03 -9.79
CA ASP A 329 -32.04 -30.16 -8.70
C ASP A 329 -30.84 -29.59 -7.92
N GLU A 330 -29.79 -30.37 -7.72
CA GLU A 330 -28.55 -29.94 -7.07
C GLU A 330 -27.84 -28.84 -7.89
N MET A 331 -27.77 -29.02 -9.21
CA MET A 331 -27.18 -28.03 -10.10
C MET A 331 -28.03 -26.76 -10.17
N LYS A 332 -29.36 -26.88 -10.20
CA LYS A 332 -30.27 -25.72 -10.12
C LYS A 332 -30.03 -24.91 -8.85
N ALA A 333 -29.87 -25.58 -7.70
CA ALA A 333 -29.57 -24.89 -6.44
C ALA A 333 -28.21 -24.16 -6.48
N ALA A 334 -27.19 -24.76 -7.10
CA ALA A 334 -25.88 -24.11 -7.26
C ALA A 334 -25.94 -22.91 -8.22
N ILE A 335 -26.69 -23.04 -9.32
CA ILE A 335 -26.94 -21.95 -10.28
C ILE A 335 -27.67 -20.80 -9.61
N ASP A 336 -28.75 -21.08 -8.87
CA ASP A 336 -29.55 -20.07 -8.17
C ASP A 336 -28.70 -19.31 -7.15
N ALA A 337 -27.91 -20.02 -6.33
CA ALA A 337 -27.00 -19.39 -5.37
C ALA A 337 -25.93 -18.50 -6.05
N TYR A 338 -25.43 -18.91 -7.23
CA TYR A 338 -24.50 -18.08 -8.01
C TYR A 338 -25.18 -16.83 -8.57
N LEU A 339 -26.38 -16.96 -9.15
CA LEU A 339 -27.12 -15.85 -9.75
C LEU A 339 -27.60 -14.84 -8.70
N ASP A 340 -28.06 -15.31 -7.53
CA ASP A 340 -28.49 -14.46 -6.41
C ASP A 340 -27.37 -13.60 -5.84
N THR A 341 -26.11 -13.99 -6.08
CA THR A 341 -24.92 -13.29 -5.58
C THR A 341 -24.11 -12.61 -6.67
N VAL A 342 -24.57 -12.60 -7.92
CA VAL A 342 -23.76 -12.24 -9.10
C VAL A 342 -23.09 -10.86 -9.02
N ASP A 343 -23.70 -9.87 -8.37
CA ASP A 343 -23.13 -8.54 -8.25
C ASP A 343 -22.38 -8.29 -6.92
N ASP A 344 -22.43 -9.25 -5.99
CA ASP A 344 -21.77 -9.15 -4.68
C ASP A 344 -20.31 -9.60 -4.76
N GLY A 345 -19.38 -8.66 -4.56
CA GLY A 345 -17.95 -8.92 -4.64
C GLY A 345 -17.45 -9.94 -3.60
N LYS A 346 -18.14 -10.12 -2.47
CA LYS A 346 -17.74 -11.04 -1.41
C LYS A 346 -18.45 -12.39 -1.51
N ALA A 347 -19.75 -12.39 -1.74
CA ALA A 347 -20.57 -13.61 -1.75
C ALA A 347 -20.43 -14.40 -3.07
N ASN A 348 -20.16 -13.74 -4.20
CA ASN A 348 -20.10 -14.43 -5.49
C ASN A 348 -18.91 -15.38 -5.62
N GLY A 349 -17.79 -15.10 -4.97
CA GLY A 349 -16.59 -15.97 -5.02
C GLY A 349 -16.88 -17.39 -4.54
N PRO A 350 -17.32 -17.57 -3.28
CA PRO A 350 -17.73 -18.86 -2.75
C PRO A 350 -18.86 -19.53 -3.57
N ALA A 351 -19.87 -18.77 -4.00
CA ALA A 351 -20.96 -19.32 -4.81
C ALA A 351 -20.48 -19.83 -6.18
N ALA A 352 -19.58 -19.09 -6.84
CA ALA A 352 -18.96 -19.52 -8.10
C ALA A 352 -18.10 -20.78 -7.91
N GLN A 353 -17.36 -20.91 -6.80
CA GLN A 353 -16.59 -22.12 -6.51
C GLN A 353 -17.50 -23.34 -6.30
N ALA A 354 -18.62 -23.17 -5.59
CA ALA A 354 -19.61 -24.23 -5.41
C ALA A 354 -20.23 -24.65 -6.77
N LEU A 355 -20.58 -23.69 -7.62
CA LEU A 355 -21.08 -23.95 -8.97
C LEU A 355 -20.06 -24.71 -9.83
N ILE A 356 -18.80 -24.29 -9.80
CA ILE A 356 -17.71 -24.96 -10.52
C ILE A 356 -17.55 -26.41 -10.04
N ALA A 357 -17.54 -26.64 -8.72
CA ALA A 357 -17.40 -27.98 -8.17
C ALA A 357 -18.56 -28.91 -8.58
N GLU A 358 -19.78 -28.37 -8.72
CA GLU A 358 -20.92 -29.13 -9.25
C GLU A 358 -20.75 -29.43 -10.74
N MET A 359 -20.33 -28.44 -11.54
CA MET A 359 -20.12 -28.61 -12.99
C MET A 359 -19.01 -29.61 -13.31
N GLU A 360 -17.98 -29.70 -12.46
CA GLU A 360 -16.88 -30.66 -12.61
C GLU A 360 -17.29 -32.12 -12.42
N LYS A 361 -18.50 -32.39 -11.92
CA LYS A 361 -19.07 -33.76 -11.88
C LYS A 361 -19.53 -34.26 -13.25
N ASP A 362 -19.83 -33.34 -14.18
CA ASP A 362 -20.15 -33.64 -15.58
C ASP A 362 -19.44 -32.65 -16.53
N PRO A 363 -18.11 -32.78 -16.67
CA PRO A 363 -17.30 -31.76 -17.34
C PRO A 363 -17.59 -31.62 -18.84
N GLU A 364 -18.11 -32.66 -19.50
CA GLU A 364 -18.48 -32.58 -20.92
C GLU A 364 -19.74 -31.75 -21.13
N ALA A 365 -20.73 -31.83 -20.23
CA ALA A 365 -21.93 -31.00 -20.30
C ALA A 365 -21.64 -29.51 -20.10
N TYR A 366 -20.61 -29.17 -19.31
CA TYR A 366 -20.26 -27.78 -18.96
C TYR A 366 -18.91 -27.32 -19.51
N LYS A 367 -18.38 -28.00 -20.52
CA LYS A 367 -17.01 -27.81 -21.04
C LYS A 367 -16.67 -26.35 -21.37
N GLU A 368 -17.58 -25.65 -22.05
CA GLU A 368 -17.37 -24.27 -22.47
C GLU A 368 -17.30 -23.31 -21.26
N ILE A 369 -18.12 -23.54 -20.24
CA ILE A 369 -18.13 -22.75 -19.00
C ILE A 369 -16.86 -23.06 -18.20
N LEU A 370 -16.51 -24.35 -18.05
CA LEU A 370 -15.34 -24.81 -17.30
C LEU A 370 -14.02 -24.30 -17.89
N ALA A 371 -13.94 -24.15 -19.22
CA ALA A 371 -12.77 -23.60 -19.90
C ALA A 371 -12.45 -22.15 -19.49
N LYS A 372 -13.44 -21.39 -18.99
CA LYS A 372 -13.29 -20.00 -18.54
C LYS A 372 -13.77 -19.77 -17.10
N LYS A 373 -13.82 -20.83 -16.30
CA LYS A 373 -14.36 -20.81 -14.93
C LYS A 373 -13.76 -19.74 -14.01
N SER A 374 -12.51 -19.34 -14.25
CA SER A 374 -11.85 -18.25 -13.50
C SER A 374 -12.56 -16.90 -13.64
N TYR A 375 -13.39 -16.70 -14.66
CA TYR A 375 -14.16 -15.48 -14.89
C TYR A 375 -15.56 -15.48 -14.27
N LEU A 376 -16.05 -16.63 -13.76
CA LEU A 376 -17.39 -16.72 -13.15
C LEU A 376 -17.51 -15.80 -11.94
N SER A 377 -16.49 -15.80 -11.06
CA SER A 377 -16.51 -14.95 -9.88
C SER A 377 -16.32 -13.48 -10.23
N LYS A 378 -17.08 -12.58 -9.57
CA LYS A 378 -16.92 -11.13 -9.70
C LYS A 378 -15.49 -10.73 -9.35
N LYS A 379 -14.89 -9.88 -10.19
CA LYS A 379 -13.53 -9.35 -10.03
C LYS A 379 -13.59 -7.89 -9.59
N SER A 380 -12.53 -7.42 -8.93
CA SER A 380 -12.38 -6.03 -8.49
C SER A 380 -11.29 -5.38 -9.33
N VAL A 381 -11.64 -4.44 -10.21
CA VAL A 381 -10.65 -3.76 -11.06
C VAL A 381 -10.19 -2.48 -10.36
N TRP A 382 -8.90 -2.41 -10.05
CA TRP A 382 -8.27 -1.28 -9.39
C TRP A 382 -7.26 -0.59 -10.31
N ILE A 383 -7.30 0.74 -10.30
CA ILE A 383 -6.46 1.61 -11.10
C ILE A 383 -5.62 2.45 -10.13
N PHE A 384 -4.35 2.09 -10.00
CA PHE A 384 -3.42 2.70 -9.06
C PHE A 384 -2.54 3.74 -9.74
N GLY A 385 -2.30 4.88 -9.11
CA GLY A 385 -1.31 5.83 -9.61
C GLY A 385 -1.07 7.02 -8.67
N GLY A 386 0.03 7.72 -8.90
CA GLY A 386 0.37 8.92 -8.14
C GLY A 386 -0.36 10.17 -8.64
N ASP A 387 -0.17 11.30 -7.94
CA ASP A 387 -0.77 12.57 -8.33
C ASP A 387 -0.33 13.08 -9.70
N GLY A 388 0.92 12.81 -10.11
CA GLY A 388 1.38 13.22 -11.44
C GLY A 388 0.64 12.57 -12.60
N TRP A 389 0.22 11.32 -12.43
CA TRP A 389 -0.65 10.67 -13.41
C TRP A 389 -2.06 11.30 -13.38
N ALA A 390 -2.72 11.24 -12.22
CA ALA A 390 -4.15 11.56 -12.11
C ALA A 390 -4.47 13.04 -12.33
N TYR A 391 -3.57 13.94 -11.93
CA TYR A 391 -3.82 15.37 -12.05
C TYR A 391 -3.31 15.94 -13.37
N ASP A 392 -2.25 15.36 -13.94
CA ASP A 392 -1.56 15.87 -15.12
C ASP A 392 -1.72 15.00 -16.36
N ILE A 393 -0.81 14.04 -16.59
CA ILE A 393 -0.62 13.40 -17.90
C ILE A 393 -1.76 12.45 -18.25
N GLY A 394 -2.27 11.69 -17.28
CA GLY A 394 -3.37 10.74 -17.47
C GLY A 394 -4.73 11.30 -17.07
N PHE A 395 -4.83 12.61 -16.77
CA PHE A 395 -6.08 13.20 -16.34
C PHE A 395 -7.20 13.08 -17.39
N GLY A 396 -6.87 13.27 -18.67
CA GLY A 396 -7.88 13.15 -19.74
C GLY A 396 -8.48 11.74 -19.82
N GLY A 397 -7.63 10.72 -19.72
CA GLY A 397 -8.05 9.32 -19.65
C GLY A 397 -8.84 9.01 -18.39
N LEU A 398 -8.36 9.47 -17.23
CA LEU A 398 -9.05 9.31 -15.95
C LEU A 398 -10.45 9.93 -15.98
N ASP A 399 -10.57 11.16 -16.46
CA ASP A 399 -11.85 11.85 -16.60
C ASP A 399 -12.82 11.05 -17.49
N HIS A 400 -12.35 10.57 -18.64
CA HIS A 400 -13.15 9.76 -19.55
C HIS A 400 -13.63 8.44 -18.92
N VAL A 401 -12.74 7.74 -18.21
CA VAL A 401 -13.07 6.46 -17.57
C VAL A 401 -14.04 6.65 -16.42
N LEU A 402 -13.87 7.69 -15.59
CA LEU A 402 -14.85 8.03 -14.54
C LEU A 402 -16.20 8.44 -15.14
N ALA A 403 -16.19 9.12 -16.30
CA ALA A 403 -17.42 9.50 -17.00
C ALA A 403 -18.17 8.30 -17.60
N SER A 404 -17.50 7.15 -17.84
CA SER A 404 -18.13 5.98 -18.47
C SER A 404 -19.27 5.36 -17.65
N GLY A 405 -19.27 5.54 -16.32
CA GLY A 405 -20.24 4.91 -15.42
C GLY A 405 -19.94 3.44 -15.09
N GLU A 406 -18.80 2.91 -15.51
CA GLU A 406 -18.44 1.50 -15.35
C GLU A 406 -17.78 1.21 -13.98
N ASP A 407 -17.91 -0.03 -13.50
CA ASP A 407 -17.51 -0.48 -12.14
C ASP A 407 -15.98 -0.66 -12.03
N VAL A 408 -15.27 0.45 -11.89
CA VAL A 408 -13.81 0.52 -11.69
C VAL A 408 -13.45 1.36 -10.47
N ASN A 409 -12.39 0.96 -9.75
CA ASN A 409 -11.91 1.62 -8.54
C ASN A 409 -10.57 2.32 -8.79
N VAL A 410 -10.51 3.64 -8.67
CA VAL A 410 -9.29 4.42 -8.84
C VAL A 410 -8.71 4.81 -7.48
N MET A 411 -7.46 4.46 -7.20
CA MET A 411 -6.70 4.91 -6.04
C MET A 411 -5.58 5.86 -6.47
N VAL A 412 -5.69 7.13 -6.08
CA VAL A 412 -4.65 8.14 -6.27
C VAL A 412 -3.83 8.29 -4.99
N PHE A 413 -2.55 7.94 -5.06
CA PHE A 413 -1.58 8.21 -3.99
C PHE A 413 -1.08 9.64 -4.14
N ASP A 414 -1.71 10.58 -3.43
CA ASP A 414 -1.46 12.01 -3.60
C ASP A 414 -0.27 12.45 -2.74
N THR A 415 0.91 12.47 -3.37
CA THR A 415 2.14 12.96 -2.76
C THR A 415 2.37 14.45 -3.07
N GLU A 416 1.51 15.09 -3.85
CA GLU A 416 1.60 16.49 -4.24
C GLU A 416 2.91 16.88 -4.97
N VAL A 417 3.65 15.89 -5.49
CA VAL A 417 4.86 16.03 -6.32
C VAL A 417 5.06 14.79 -7.18
N TYR A 418 5.88 14.88 -8.22
CA TYR A 418 6.35 13.68 -8.93
C TYR A 418 7.48 13.06 -8.10
N SER A 419 7.10 12.22 -7.15
CA SER A 419 8.05 11.65 -6.17
C SER A 419 9.17 10.87 -6.84
N ASN A 420 8.85 9.97 -7.77
CA ASN A 420 9.80 9.04 -8.41
C ASN A 420 10.94 9.76 -9.16
N THR A 421 10.61 10.83 -9.88
CA THR A 421 11.54 11.50 -10.79
C THR A 421 12.31 12.65 -10.13
N GLY A 422 12.26 12.76 -8.80
CA GLY A 422 13.06 13.72 -8.02
C GLY A 422 12.30 14.95 -7.51
N GLY A 423 10.96 14.89 -7.45
CA GLY A 423 10.13 15.91 -6.80
C GLY A 423 9.83 17.14 -7.66
N GLN A 424 9.37 16.91 -8.89
CA GLN A 424 8.83 17.93 -9.77
C GLN A 424 7.45 18.40 -9.28
N ALA A 425 7.14 19.67 -9.54
CA ALA A 425 5.81 20.20 -9.28
C ALA A 425 4.77 19.52 -10.18
N SER A 426 3.62 19.20 -9.59
CA SER A 426 2.42 18.70 -10.28
C SER A 426 1.28 19.71 -10.19
N LYS A 427 0.17 19.49 -10.89
CA LYS A 427 -1.07 20.25 -10.61
C LYS A 427 -1.64 19.95 -9.22
N ALA A 428 -1.22 18.85 -8.58
CA ALA A 428 -1.55 18.53 -7.19
C ALA A 428 -0.68 19.25 -6.16
N SER A 429 0.50 19.79 -6.54
CA SER A 429 1.33 20.60 -5.65
C SER A 429 0.59 21.83 -5.13
N GLN A 430 0.85 22.17 -3.88
CA GLN A 430 0.11 23.19 -3.13
C GLN A 430 0.74 24.57 -3.26
N MET A 431 -0.02 25.61 -2.87
CA MET A 431 0.46 26.98 -2.94
C MET A 431 1.60 27.21 -1.93
N GLY A 432 2.69 27.86 -2.37
CA GLY A 432 3.87 28.09 -1.54
C GLY A 432 4.82 26.89 -1.42
N GLN A 433 4.44 25.73 -1.96
CA GLN A 433 5.30 24.55 -1.99
C GLN A 433 6.46 24.74 -2.97
N VAL A 434 7.69 24.43 -2.53
CA VAL A 434 8.89 24.37 -3.35
C VAL A 434 9.07 22.96 -3.91
N ALA A 435 9.25 22.87 -5.22
CA ALA A 435 9.53 21.65 -5.97
C ALA A 435 10.37 21.99 -7.21
N GLN A 436 10.89 21.00 -7.94
CA GLN A 436 11.50 21.27 -9.25
C GLN A 436 10.45 21.91 -10.18
N PHE A 437 10.88 22.87 -11.00
CA PHE A 437 10.01 23.78 -11.79
C PHE A 437 9.11 24.73 -10.98
N ALA A 438 9.16 24.69 -9.64
CA ALA A 438 8.50 25.62 -8.73
C ALA A 438 9.46 26.10 -7.62
N ALA A 439 10.71 26.43 -7.98
CA ALA A 439 11.79 26.75 -7.04
C ALA A 439 11.48 27.95 -6.12
N ALA A 440 10.70 28.92 -6.61
CA ALA A 440 10.25 30.09 -5.85
C ALA A 440 8.89 29.88 -5.15
N GLY A 441 8.46 28.63 -4.96
CA GLY A 441 7.14 28.29 -4.45
C GLY A 441 6.05 28.39 -5.53
N LYS A 442 5.22 27.36 -5.64
CA LYS A 442 4.10 27.34 -6.60
C LYS A 442 3.10 28.44 -6.26
N ALA A 443 2.83 29.31 -7.22
CA ALA A 443 1.96 30.48 -7.03
C ALA A 443 0.46 30.17 -7.21
N ILE A 444 0.14 29.08 -7.91
CA ILE A 444 -1.21 28.66 -8.22
C ILE A 444 -1.62 27.54 -7.26
N GLY A 445 -2.86 27.56 -6.78
CA GLY A 445 -3.39 26.53 -5.87
C GLY A 445 -3.41 25.13 -6.50
N LYS A 446 -3.63 24.13 -5.64
CA LYS A 446 -3.86 22.74 -6.03
C LYS A 446 -5.11 22.64 -6.92
N LYS A 447 -5.03 21.86 -8.00
CA LYS A 447 -6.20 21.47 -8.81
C LYS A 447 -7.12 20.61 -7.93
N SER A 448 -8.42 20.90 -7.91
CA SER A 448 -9.36 20.09 -7.12
C SER A 448 -9.92 18.93 -7.95
N LEU A 449 -9.18 17.82 -7.99
CA LEU A 449 -9.60 16.62 -8.74
C LEU A 449 -10.92 16.05 -8.19
N ALA A 450 -11.09 16.02 -6.87
CA ALA A 450 -12.31 15.55 -6.24
C ALA A 450 -13.54 16.37 -6.66
N ASP A 451 -13.42 17.71 -6.67
CA ASP A 451 -14.55 18.56 -7.06
C ASP A 451 -14.94 18.34 -8.51
N ILE A 452 -13.96 18.18 -9.41
CA ILE A 452 -14.20 17.88 -10.81
C ILE A 452 -14.97 16.56 -10.94
N ALA A 453 -14.50 15.48 -10.30
CA ALA A 453 -15.16 14.18 -10.37
C ALA A 453 -16.58 14.19 -9.78
N MET A 454 -16.81 14.96 -8.70
CA MET A 454 -18.14 15.07 -8.09
C MET A 454 -19.17 15.77 -9.01
N THR A 455 -18.75 16.56 -10.00
CA THR A 455 -19.69 17.22 -10.94
C THR A 455 -20.49 16.24 -11.80
N TYR A 456 -19.96 15.05 -12.08
CA TYR A 456 -20.70 13.99 -12.77
C TYR A 456 -21.93 13.52 -11.98
N GLY A 457 -21.82 13.54 -10.66
CA GLY A 457 -22.90 13.17 -9.75
C GLY A 457 -23.18 11.67 -9.60
N TYR A 458 -22.62 10.83 -10.48
CA TYR A 458 -22.68 9.35 -10.40
C TYR A 458 -21.30 8.72 -10.15
N VAL A 459 -20.26 9.52 -9.90
CA VAL A 459 -18.95 9.01 -9.51
C VAL A 459 -18.89 9.00 -7.98
N TYR A 460 -18.56 7.86 -7.37
CA TYR A 460 -18.22 7.83 -5.95
C TYR A 460 -16.87 8.51 -5.76
N VAL A 461 -16.76 9.47 -4.83
CA VAL A 461 -15.52 10.21 -4.59
C VAL A 461 -15.19 10.21 -3.10
N ALA A 462 -13.98 9.82 -2.71
CA ALA A 462 -13.53 9.92 -1.33
C ALA A 462 -12.15 10.55 -1.22
N GLN A 463 -12.00 11.46 -0.26
CA GLN A 463 -10.71 12.02 0.13
C GLN A 463 -10.34 11.45 1.51
N ILE A 464 -9.22 10.73 1.58
CA ILE A 464 -8.82 9.94 2.75
C ILE A 464 -7.43 10.31 3.27
N ALA A 465 -7.19 10.06 4.56
CA ALA A 465 -5.92 10.26 5.22
C ALA A 465 -5.79 9.24 6.36
N MET A 466 -5.03 8.16 6.13
CA MET A 466 -4.95 7.00 7.01
C MET A 466 -4.59 7.36 8.46
N GLY A 467 -3.58 8.20 8.62
CA GLY A 467 -3.08 8.61 9.93
C GLY A 467 -4.01 9.58 10.67
N ALA A 468 -4.93 10.24 9.95
CA ALA A 468 -5.95 11.09 10.55
C ALA A 468 -7.15 10.27 11.05
N ASN A 469 -7.66 9.35 10.22
CA ASN A 469 -8.78 8.49 10.59
C ASN A 469 -8.77 7.15 9.83
N GLN A 470 -8.30 6.10 10.52
CA GLN A 470 -8.22 4.74 9.98
C GLN A 470 -9.61 4.13 9.70
N ALA A 471 -10.62 4.45 10.52
CA ALA A 471 -11.97 3.93 10.33
C ALA A 471 -12.65 4.56 9.10
N GLN A 472 -12.46 5.87 8.89
CA GLN A 472 -12.93 6.55 7.68
C GLN A 472 -12.25 6.00 6.43
N THR A 473 -10.94 5.73 6.50
CA THR A 473 -10.18 5.11 5.40
C THR A 473 -10.78 3.76 5.01
N LEU A 474 -10.99 2.86 5.97
CA LEU A 474 -11.63 1.56 5.72
C LEU A 474 -13.03 1.69 5.16
N LYS A 475 -13.84 2.58 5.74
CA LYS A 475 -15.21 2.82 5.29
C LYS A 475 -15.25 3.32 3.85
N ALA A 476 -14.39 4.27 3.51
CA ALA A 476 -14.31 4.83 2.16
C ALA A 476 -13.91 3.78 1.12
N LEU A 477 -12.94 2.92 1.43
CA LEU A 477 -12.52 1.82 0.55
C LEU A 477 -13.62 0.76 0.39
N ALA A 478 -14.31 0.40 1.48
CA ALA A 478 -15.41 -0.56 1.44
C ALA A 478 -16.62 -0.04 0.65
N GLU A 479 -16.99 1.24 0.84
CA GLU A 479 -18.08 1.87 0.09
C GLU A 479 -17.73 2.02 -1.40
N ALA A 480 -16.51 2.42 -1.73
CA ALA A 480 -16.05 2.54 -3.10
C ALA A 480 -16.13 1.21 -3.85
N GLU A 481 -15.64 0.14 -3.23
CA GLU A 481 -15.59 -1.18 -3.86
C GLU A 481 -16.97 -1.83 -3.98
N ALA A 482 -17.88 -1.54 -3.05
CA ALA A 482 -19.26 -2.01 -3.10
C ALA A 482 -20.12 -1.20 -4.10
N TYR A 483 -19.66 -0.04 -4.55
CA TYR A 483 -20.40 0.80 -5.48
C TYR A 483 -20.36 0.23 -6.90
N HIS A 484 -21.53 -0.04 -7.49
CA HIS A 484 -21.65 -0.52 -8.87
C HIS A 484 -21.50 0.61 -9.89
N GLY A 485 -20.31 1.20 -9.92
CA GLY A 485 -19.97 2.33 -10.78
C GLY A 485 -18.56 2.85 -10.51
N PRO A 486 -18.20 4.00 -11.10
CA PRO A 486 -16.85 4.51 -11.03
C PRO A 486 -16.57 5.10 -9.65
N SER A 487 -15.46 4.68 -9.06
CA SER A 487 -15.00 5.13 -7.73
C SER A 487 -13.65 5.82 -7.83
N LEU A 488 -13.52 7.01 -7.25
CA LEU A 488 -12.28 7.76 -7.12
C LEU A 488 -11.92 7.97 -5.65
N ILE A 489 -10.81 7.39 -5.22
CA ILE A 489 -10.24 7.56 -3.89
C ILE A 489 -8.93 8.34 -4.01
N ILE A 490 -8.83 9.46 -3.28
CA ILE A 490 -7.63 10.29 -3.22
C ILE A 490 -7.07 10.20 -1.79
N GLY A 491 -5.93 9.52 -1.63
CA GLY A 491 -5.27 9.36 -0.35
C GLY A 491 -4.08 10.28 -0.19
N TYR A 492 -4.04 11.07 0.88
CA TYR A 492 -2.86 11.86 1.21
C TYR A 492 -1.70 10.94 1.57
N ALA A 493 -0.59 11.06 0.85
CA ALA A 493 0.59 10.21 0.99
C ALA A 493 1.84 11.08 1.27
N PRO A 494 2.16 11.37 2.55
CA PRO A 494 3.42 12.01 2.91
C PRO A 494 4.63 11.26 2.32
N CYS A 495 5.56 12.01 1.76
CA CYS A 495 6.73 11.50 1.06
C CYS A 495 8.01 12.08 1.65
N GLU A 496 9.13 11.38 1.52
CA GLU A 496 10.44 11.90 1.95
C GLU A 496 10.80 13.22 1.25
N MET A 497 10.26 13.44 0.03
CA MET A 497 10.40 14.69 -0.72
C MET A 497 9.72 15.89 -0.05
N HIS A 498 8.81 15.66 0.90
CA HIS A 498 8.24 16.73 1.72
C HIS A 498 9.25 17.25 2.74
N GLY A 499 10.19 16.39 3.14
CA GLY A 499 11.16 16.65 4.20
C GLY A 499 10.46 16.95 5.52
N VAL A 500 9.59 16.02 5.93
CA VAL A 500 8.82 16.05 7.19
C VAL A 500 9.76 16.16 8.39
N LYS A 501 9.50 17.10 9.31
CA LYS A 501 10.30 17.26 10.53
C LYS A 501 10.26 16.00 11.39
N GLY A 502 11.43 15.52 11.78
CA GLY A 502 11.60 14.26 12.50
C GLY A 502 11.57 13.01 11.60
N GLY A 503 11.48 13.18 10.28
CA GLY A 503 11.56 12.10 9.30
C GLY A 503 10.27 11.31 9.13
N MET A 504 10.33 10.27 8.29
CA MET A 504 9.16 9.48 7.87
C MET A 504 8.54 8.63 8.98
N THR A 505 9.21 8.48 10.14
CA THR A 505 8.58 7.90 11.35
C THR A 505 7.31 8.65 11.76
N ASN A 506 7.20 9.93 11.39
CA ASN A 506 6.07 10.80 11.69
C ASN A 506 5.00 10.81 10.59
N CYS A 507 5.10 10.03 9.51
CA CYS A 507 4.21 10.14 8.35
C CYS A 507 2.71 10.06 8.72
N GLN A 508 2.34 9.15 9.62
CA GLN A 508 0.95 9.00 10.09
C GLN A 508 0.50 10.21 10.93
N ALA A 509 1.38 10.72 11.79
CA ALA A 509 1.11 11.94 12.56
C ALA A 509 0.98 13.17 11.64
N GLU A 510 1.75 13.20 10.56
CA GLU A 510 1.73 14.28 9.57
C GLU A 510 0.40 14.32 8.81
N MET A 511 -0.14 13.16 8.41
CA MET A 511 -1.51 13.07 7.87
C MET A 511 -2.54 13.62 8.85
N LYS A 512 -2.41 13.31 10.15
CA LYS A 512 -3.33 13.80 11.18
C LYS A 512 -3.27 15.31 11.34
N LYS A 513 -2.07 15.89 11.35
CA LYS A 513 -1.87 17.35 11.42
C LYS A 513 -2.40 18.05 10.18
N ALA A 514 -2.15 17.50 8.99
CA ALA A 514 -2.67 18.04 7.74
C ALA A 514 -4.21 18.19 7.78
N VAL A 515 -4.90 17.18 8.33
CA VAL A 515 -6.35 17.24 8.50
C VAL A 515 -6.79 18.22 9.60
N ALA A 516 -6.10 18.20 10.75
CA ALA A 516 -6.42 19.09 11.87
C ALA A 516 -6.26 20.58 11.51
N ALA A 517 -5.25 20.90 10.69
CA ALA A 517 -4.94 22.26 10.25
C ALA A 517 -5.79 22.72 9.04
N GLY A 518 -6.63 21.85 8.47
CA GLY A 518 -7.45 22.17 7.29
C GLY A 518 -6.69 22.16 5.96
N TYR A 519 -5.42 21.72 5.95
CA TYR A 519 -4.64 21.51 4.73
C TYR A 519 -5.20 20.39 3.85
N TRP A 520 -5.71 19.34 4.49
CA TRP A 520 -6.39 18.22 3.86
C TRP A 520 -7.78 18.04 4.48
N ASN A 521 -8.81 17.83 3.68
CA ASN A 521 -10.15 17.56 4.19
C ASN A 521 -10.51 16.10 3.91
N MET A 522 -11.23 15.47 4.83
CA MET A 522 -11.70 14.09 4.65
C MET A 522 -13.20 14.12 4.41
N PHE A 523 -13.64 13.52 3.31
CA PHE A 523 -15.05 13.47 2.94
C PHE A 523 -15.31 12.29 2.01
N ARG A 524 -16.60 11.98 1.84
CA ARG A 524 -17.11 11.01 0.87
C ARG A 524 -18.30 11.61 0.14
N TYR A 525 -18.35 11.39 -1.17
CA TYR A 525 -19.49 11.63 -2.02
C TYR A 525 -20.00 10.26 -2.47
N ASN A 526 -21.16 9.86 -1.97
CA ASN A 526 -21.76 8.58 -2.26
C ASN A 526 -23.05 8.76 -3.07
N PRO A 527 -23.03 8.50 -4.39
CA PRO A 527 -24.20 8.64 -5.26
C PRO A 527 -25.41 7.81 -4.81
N MET A 528 -25.19 6.67 -4.15
CA MET A 528 -26.27 5.78 -3.70
C MET A 528 -27.22 6.47 -2.72
N LEU A 529 -26.72 7.42 -1.92
CA LEU A 529 -27.54 8.16 -0.96
C LEU A 529 -28.61 9.03 -1.63
N LYS A 530 -28.42 9.41 -2.90
CA LYS A 530 -29.44 10.14 -3.66
C LYS A 530 -30.71 9.31 -3.86
N ALA A 531 -30.57 8.01 -4.10
CA ALA A 531 -31.70 7.11 -4.25
C ALA A 531 -32.52 6.99 -2.95
N GLU A 532 -31.89 7.26 -1.81
CA GLU A 532 -32.54 7.33 -0.49
C GLU A 532 -33.07 8.73 -0.14
N GLY A 533 -32.99 9.70 -1.06
CA GLY A 533 -33.36 11.10 -0.81
C GLY A 533 -32.44 11.84 0.17
N LYS A 534 -31.22 11.32 0.39
CA LYS A 534 -30.22 11.91 1.29
C LYS A 534 -29.18 12.70 0.50
N ASN A 535 -28.49 13.62 1.19
CA ASN A 535 -27.35 14.32 0.63
C ASN A 535 -26.21 13.32 0.34
N PRO A 536 -25.72 13.21 -0.92
CA PRO A 536 -24.60 12.34 -1.25
C PRO A 536 -23.28 12.76 -0.61
N PHE A 537 -23.11 14.05 -0.27
CA PHE A 537 -21.86 14.57 0.28
C PHE A 537 -21.82 14.49 1.81
N ILE A 538 -20.80 13.82 2.33
CA ILE A 538 -20.54 13.65 3.76
C ILE A 538 -19.15 14.19 4.07
N LEU A 539 -19.09 15.27 4.87
CA LEU A 539 -17.84 15.79 5.43
C LEU A 539 -17.45 14.98 6.68
N ASP A 540 -16.37 14.21 6.60
CA ASP A 540 -15.91 13.34 7.69
C ASP A 540 -14.88 14.02 8.61
N SER A 541 -14.11 14.99 8.08
CA SER A 541 -13.20 15.80 8.90
C SER A 541 -13.97 16.85 9.70
N LYS A 542 -13.57 17.07 10.95
CA LYS A 542 -14.12 18.14 11.81
C LYS A 542 -13.68 19.51 11.32
N LYS A 543 -14.30 20.56 11.89
CA LYS A 543 -13.83 21.94 11.72
C LYS A 543 -12.34 22.04 12.07
N PRO A 544 -11.49 22.48 11.13
CA PRO A 544 -10.06 22.59 11.37
C PRO A 544 -9.76 23.77 12.29
N ASP A 545 -8.61 23.71 12.96
CA ASP A 545 -7.98 24.87 13.58
C ASP A 545 -7.07 25.53 12.54
N THR A 546 -7.58 26.53 11.83
CA THR A 546 -6.82 27.19 10.75
C THR A 546 -5.63 27.98 11.28
N SER A 547 -5.58 28.30 12.58
CA SER A 547 -4.41 28.98 13.17
C SER A 547 -3.15 28.09 13.15
N GLU A 548 -3.32 26.78 13.05
CA GLU A 548 -2.25 25.79 12.93
C GLU A 548 -1.77 25.57 11.49
N TYR A 549 -2.41 26.19 10.48
CA TYR A 549 -2.10 25.95 9.06
C TYR A 549 -0.65 26.30 8.71
N GLN A 550 -0.21 27.50 9.08
CA GLN A 550 1.15 27.94 8.77
C GLN A 550 2.21 27.15 9.55
N ASP A 551 1.89 26.69 10.76
CA ASP A 551 2.77 25.86 11.57
C ASP A 551 2.92 24.45 10.97
N PHE A 552 1.82 23.87 10.48
CA PHE A 552 1.84 22.61 9.74
C PHE A 552 2.76 22.69 8.52
N ILE A 553 2.49 23.61 7.57
CA ILE A 553 3.30 23.69 6.34
C ILE A 553 4.76 24.03 6.66
N SER A 554 5.02 24.89 7.65
CA SER A 554 6.39 25.27 8.06
C SER A 554 7.16 24.11 8.71
N SER A 555 6.48 23.05 9.12
CA SER A 555 7.11 21.84 9.65
C SER A 555 7.72 20.95 8.55
N GLU A 556 7.49 21.27 7.29
CA GLU A 556 8.01 20.53 6.15
C GLU A 556 9.08 21.34 5.39
N THR A 557 10.11 20.64 4.91
CA THR A 557 11.24 21.26 4.20
C THR A 557 10.80 21.91 2.88
N ARG A 558 9.78 21.35 2.22
CA ARG A 558 9.22 21.89 0.97
C ARG A 558 8.58 23.28 1.12
N TYR A 559 8.30 23.75 2.35
CA TYR A 559 7.85 25.12 2.60
C TYR A 559 8.89 25.96 3.35
N SER A 560 9.54 25.41 4.38
CA SER A 560 10.52 26.16 5.17
C SER A 560 11.71 26.68 4.33
N ARG A 561 12.11 25.97 3.26
CA ARG A 561 13.12 26.46 2.31
C ARG A 561 12.68 27.73 1.56
N LEU A 562 11.39 27.90 1.30
CA LEU A 562 10.87 29.12 0.69
C LEU A 562 11.04 30.31 1.64
N LYS A 563 10.72 30.12 2.92
CA LYS A 563 10.88 31.15 3.96
C LYS A 563 12.33 31.61 4.10
N LEU A 564 13.28 30.69 3.96
CA LEU A 564 14.71 30.99 4.01
C LEU A 564 15.22 31.72 2.76
N SER A 565 14.72 31.34 1.58
CA SER A 565 15.25 31.84 0.30
C SER A 565 14.55 33.11 -0.18
N PHE A 566 13.24 33.23 0.07
CA PHE A 566 12.36 34.29 -0.40
C PHE A 566 11.31 34.67 0.67
N PRO A 567 11.71 35.27 1.81
CA PRO A 567 10.85 35.45 2.99
C PRO A 567 9.56 36.25 2.70
N GLU A 568 9.65 37.37 1.98
CA GLU A 568 8.47 38.18 1.64
C GLU A 568 7.48 37.42 0.75
N ARG A 569 7.99 36.62 -0.19
CA ARG A 569 7.18 35.80 -1.08
C ARG A 569 6.52 34.66 -0.30
N ALA A 570 7.26 34.03 0.62
CA ALA A 570 6.75 33.00 1.50
C ALA A 570 5.56 33.53 2.31
N GLN A 571 5.70 34.69 2.96
CA GLN A 571 4.64 35.31 3.75
C GLN A 571 3.36 35.53 2.93
N LYS A 572 3.50 36.08 1.71
CA LYS A 572 2.35 36.31 0.82
C LYS A 572 1.67 35.01 0.39
N LEU A 573 2.45 34.00 -0.01
CA LEU A 573 1.90 32.72 -0.48
C LEU A 573 1.29 31.91 0.66
N PHE A 574 1.86 31.93 1.86
CA PHE A 574 1.36 31.18 3.01
C PHE A 574 0.06 31.78 3.55
N ALA A 575 -0.03 33.12 3.67
CA ALA A 575 -1.28 33.79 4.04
C ALA A 575 -2.41 33.47 3.04
N LYS A 576 -2.11 33.49 1.74
CA LYS A 576 -3.09 33.14 0.70
C LYS A 576 -3.47 31.65 0.71
N ALA A 577 -2.54 30.77 1.06
CA ALA A 577 -2.79 29.34 1.18
C ALA A 577 -3.73 29.04 2.37
N GLU A 578 -3.49 29.69 3.50
CA GLU A 578 -4.34 29.62 4.70
C GLU A 578 -5.77 30.13 4.44
N GLU A 579 -5.90 31.31 3.81
CA GLU A 579 -7.19 31.87 3.41
C GLU A 579 -7.98 30.90 2.53
N ARG A 580 -7.34 30.34 1.50
CA ARG A 580 -7.97 29.36 0.60
C ARG A 580 -8.35 28.06 1.28
N ALA A 581 -7.59 27.62 2.27
CA ALA A 581 -7.92 26.43 3.05
C ALA A 581 -9.19 26.65 3.89
N ALA A 582 -9.32 27.84 4.49
CA ALA A 582 -10.53 28.24 5.20
C ALA A 582 -11.74 28.33 4.26
N GLU A 583 -11.61 29.04 3.13
CA GLU A 583 -12.66 29.14 2.10
C GLU A 583 -13.12 27.76 1.62
N ARG A 584 -12.16 26.85 1.35
CA ARG A 584 -12.47 25.48 0.93
C ARG A 584 -13.27 24.74 1.98
N TYR A 585 -12.90 24.84 3.26
CA TYR A 585 -13.65 24.16 4.32
C TYR A 585 -15.09 24.69 4.41
N GLU A 586 -15.30 26.01 4.30
CA GLU A 586 -16.65 26.60 4.29
C GLU A 586 -17.51 26.09 3.12
N GLN A 587 -16.92 25.93 1.93
CA GLN A 587 -17.60 25.34 0.78
C GLN A 587 -18.00 23.88 1.03
N LEU A 588 -17.10 23.08 1.61
CA LEU A 588 -17.39 21.69 1.96
C LEU A 588 -18.47 21.58 3.05
N GLU A 589 -18.50 22.52 4.00
CA GLU A 589 -19.54 22.56 5.04
C GLU A 589 -20.92 22.88 4.45
N LYS A 590 -21.01 23.86 3.54
CA LYS A 590 -22.25 24.17 2.81
C LYS A 590 -22.75 22.98 2.00
N ARG A 591 -21.84 22.30 1.30
CA ARG A 591 -22.14 21.04 0.57
C ARG A 591 -22.73 20.00 1.48
N ALA A 592 -22.14 19.78 2.67
CA ALA A 592 -22.65 18.79 3.62
C ALA A 592 -24.05 19.14 4.17
N LYS A 593 -24.38 20.43 4.26
CA LYS A 593 -25.72 20.91 4.65
C LYS A 593 -26.75 20.88 3.51
N GLY A 594 -26.31 20.67 2.26
CA GLY A 594 -27.18 20.73 1.08
C GLY A 594 -27.55 22.17 0.68
N GLU A 595 -26.70 23.13 1.02
CA GLU A 595 -26.89 24.58 0.77
C GLU A 595 -26.23 25.04 -0.54
N GLU A 596 -26.05 24.14 -1.52
CA GLU A 596 -25.37 24.42 -2.80
C GLU A 596 -26.27 25.05 -3.87
#